data_AF-A0A927P0S9-F1
#
_entry.id   AF-A0A927P0S9-F1
#
_cell.length_a   1.000
_cell.length_b   1.000
_cell.length_c   1.000
_cell.angle_alpha   90.00
_cell.angle_beta   90.00
_cell.angle_gamma   90.00
#
_symmetry.space_group_name_H-M   'P 1'
#
loop_
_entity.id
_entity.type
_entity.pdbx_description
1 polymer ?
#
loop_
_entity_poly.entity_id
_entity_poly.type
_entity_poly.pdbx_seq_one_letter_code
_entity_poly.pdbx_strand_id
1 'polypeptide(L)'
;MCEVRVTGGVLPQDEIDQYVKRAREKFHREPKGIDIRVDGDFVELKYDFGHVPFDRIRRITGYLVGTLDRFNDAKRSEESDRVKHGI
;
A
#
# COMPACT_ATOMS: atom_id res chain seq x y z
N MET A 1 1.11 11.42 -13.59
CA MET A 1 0.87 12.74 -12.96
C MET A 1 0.30 12.46 -11.58
N CYS A 2 0.87 13.05 -10.53
CA CYS A 2 0.35 12.87 -9.17
C CYS A 2 -0.90 13.74 -9.01
N GLU A 3 -2.01 13.16 -8.58
CA GLU A 3 -3.26 13.90 -8.35
C GLU A 3 -3.19 14.61 -7.00
N VAL A 4 -3.15 15.94 -6.99
CA VAL A 4 -3.09 16.73 -5.75
C VAL A 4 -4.46 17.35 -5.48
N ARG A 5 -4.97 17.14 -4.26
CA ARG A 5 -6.22 17.75 -3.79
C ARG A 5 -5.93 18.56 -2.55
N VAL A 6 -6.24 19.87 -2.60
CA VAL A 6 -6.08 20.78 -1.46
C VAL A 6 -7.45 21.08 -0.87
N THR A 7 -7.59 20.94 0.44
CA THR A 7 -8.84 21.23 1.19
C THR A 7 -8.54 22.14 2.37
N GLY A 8 -9.51 22.99 2.75
CA GLY A 8 -9.40 23.84 3.95
C GLY A 8 -8.62 25.16 3.75
N GLY A 9 -8.13 25.46 2.55
CA GLY A 9 -7.41 26.70 2.28
C GLY A 9 -6.84 26.78 0.87
N VAL A 10 -6.02 27.80 0.62
CA VAL A 10 -5.27 27.99 -0.62
C VAL A 10 -3.79 27.86 -0.30
N LEU A 11 -3.08 27.02 -1.05
CA LEU A 11 -1.64 26.84 -0.94
C LEU A 11 -0.97 27.31 -2.23
N PRO A 12 0.22 27.94 -2.15
CA PRO A 12 1.00 28.29 -3.32
C PRO A 12 1.55 27.02 -4.00
N GLN A 13 1.70 27.08 -5.32
CA GLN A 13 2.14 25.94 -6.11
C GLN A 13 3.54 25.44 -5.71
N ASP A 14 4.45 26.34 -5.33
CA ASP A 14 5.81 25.99 -4.89
C ASP A 14 5.80 25.09 -3.64
N GLU A 15 4.91 25.36 -2.70
CA GLU A 15 4.80 24.57 -1.47
C GLU A 15 4.21 23.18 -1.76
N ILE A 16 3.23 23.11 -2.66
CA ILE A 16 2.68 21.83 -3.16
C ILE A 16 3.78 20.99 -3.79
N ASP A 17 4.63 21.60 -4.63
CA ASP A 17 5.74 20.92 -5.29
C ASP A 17 6.78 20.41 -4.28
N GLN A 18 7.03 21.18 -3.21
CA GLN A 18 7.88 20.73 -2.09
C GLN A 18 7.28 19.52 -1.36
N TYR A 19 5.96 19.48 -1.13
CA TYR A 19 5.31 18.33 -0.52
C TYR A 19 5.38 17.08 -1.40
N VAL A 20 5.21 17.24 -2.71
CA VAL A 20 5.39 16.15 -3.69
C VAL A 20 6.84 15.65 -3.69
N LYS A 21 7.82 16.56 -3.67
CA LYS A 21 9.24 16.21 -3.60
C LYS A 21 9.57 15.45 -2.31
N ARG A 22 9.09 15.92 -1.16
CA ARG A 22 9.26 15.24 0.13
C ARG A 22 8.67 13.83 0.11
N ALA A 23 7.52 13.63 -0.53
CA ALA A 23 6.90 12.31 -0.65
C ALA A 23 7.79 11.33 -1.44
N ARG A 24 8.37 11.80 -2.56
CA ARG A 24 9.29 11.01 -3.38
C ARG A 24 10.56 10.62 -2.63
N GLU A 25 11.14 11.57 -1.88
CA GLU A 25 12.35 11.33 -1.08
C GLU A 25 12.08 10.38 0.08
N LYS A 26 10.97 10.56 0.80
CA LYS A 26 10.64 9.78 2.01
C LYS A 26 10.26 8.33 1.70
N PHE A 27 9.48 8.11 0.64
CA PHE A 27 8.92 6.79 0.33
C PHE A 27 9.64 6.10 -0.83
N HIS A 28 10.63 6.76 -1.44
CA HIS A 28 11.37 6.27 -2.61
C HIS A 28 10.46 5.77 -3.75
N ARG A 29 9.24 6.31 -3.84
CA ARG A 29 8.20 5.92 -4.78
C ARG A 29 7.38 7.14 -5.16
N GLU A 30 6.89 7.15 -6.41
CA GLU A 30 5.97 8.19 -6.85
C GLU A 30 4.56 7.95 -6.27
N PRO A 31 4.00 8.91 -5.52
CA PRO A 31 2.61 8.84 -5.10
C PRO A 31 1.69 8.98 -6.32
N LYS A 32 0.61 8.22 -6.31
CA LYS A 32 -0.48 8.34 -7.27
C LYS A 32 -1.33 9.57 -6.98
N GLY A 33 -1.55 9.87 -5.69
CA GLY A 33 -2.23 11.08 -5.25
C GLY A 33 -1.77 11.57 -3.88
N ILE A 34 -2.03 12.84 -3.60
CA ILE A 34 -1.77 13.49 -2.31
C ILE A 34 -2.99 14.32 -1.94
N ASP A 35 -3.61 14.03 -0.81
CA ASP A 35 -4.59 14.90 -0.19
C ASP A 35 -3.87 15.79 0.84
N ILE A 36 -3.96 17.10 0.63
CA ILE A 36 -3.40 18.13 1.53
C ILE A 36 -4.58 18.82 2.20
N ARG A 37 -4.64 18.75 3.53
CA ARG A 37 -5.63 19.47 4.33
C ARG A 37 -4.93 20.55 5.13
N VAL A 38 -5.33 21.80 4.90
CA VAL A 38 -4.85 22.95 5.65
C VAL A 38 -5.68 23.11 6.91
N ASP A 39 -5.03 23.21 8.06
CA ASP A 39 -5.63 23.49 9.37
C ASP A 39 -4.84 24.60 10.08
N GLY A 40 -5.25 25.84 9.83
CA GLY A 40 -4.55 27.04 10.31
C GLY A 40 -3.11 27.09 9.79
N ASP A 41 -2.14 27.00 10.70
CA ASP A 41 -0.70 27.02 10.41
C ASP A 41 -0.13 25.64 10.06
N PHE A 42 -0.94 24.57 10.12
CA PHE A 42 -0.50 23.20 9.89
C PHE A 42 -1.12 22.59 8.63
N VAL A 43 -0.44 21.58 8.09
CA VAL A 43 -0.96 20.77 6.99
C VAL A 43 -0.93 19.29 7.34
N GLU A 44 -2.05 18.62 7.12
CA GLU A 44 -2.13 17.16 7.12
C GLU A 44 -1.90 16.65 5.69
N LEU A 45 -0.98 15.69 5.55
CA LEU A 45 -0.62 15.09 4.26
C LEU A 45 -1.00 13.62 4.25
N LYS A 46 -1.91 13.26 3.33
CA LYS A 46 -2.29 11.86 3.08
C LYS A 46 -1.79 11.45 1.70
N TYR A 47 -0.99 10.40 1.65
CA TYR A 47 -0.41 9.89 0.40
C TYR A 47 -1.15 8.64 -0.07
N ASP A 48 -1.55 8.62 -1.33
CA ASP A 48 -2.06 7.44 -2.03
C ASP A 48 -0.98 6.93 -2.99
N PHE A 49 -0.48 5.71 -2.77
CA PHE A 49 0.50 5.05 -3.64
C PHE A 49 -0.13 4.01 -4.58
N GLY A 50 -1.47 3.94 -4.60
CA GLY A 50 -2.22 2.88 -5.24
C GLY A 50 -2.08 1.52 -4.56
N HIS A 51 -2.81 0.54 -5.09
CA HIS A 51 -2.72 -0.83 -4.66
C HIS A 51 -1.35 -1.42 -5.02
N VAL A 52 -0.67 -1.99 -4.02
CA VAL A 52 0.58 -2.74 -4.24
C VAL A 52 0.21 -4.21 -4.28
N PRO A 53 0.50 -4.94 -5.38
CA PRO A 53 0.28 -6.38 -5.38
C PRO A 53 1.14 -7.00 -4.27
N PHE A 54 0.50 -7.83 -3.43
CA PHE A 54 1.19 -8.59 -2.42
C PHE A 54 0.93 -10.06 -2.65
N ASP A 55 2.00 -10.86 -2.63
CA ASP A 55 1.90 -12.31 -2.69
C ASP A 55 1.97 -12.88 -1.27
N ARG A 56 1.00 -13.73 -0.94
CA ARG A 56 1.02 -14.48 0.32
C ARG A 56 1.79 -15.77 0.13
N ILE A 57 3.03 -15.79 0.59
CA ILE A 57 3.83 -17.01 0.71
C ILE A 57 3.41 -17.75 1.99
N ARG A 58 3.18 -19.06 1.88
CA ARG A 58 2.80 -19.91 3.02
C ARG A 58 3.91 -20.91 3.31
N ARG A 59 4.15 -21.22 4.60
CA ARG A 59 4.98 -22.37 4.99
C ARG A 59 4.08 -23.60 5.14
N ILE A 60 4.33 -24.60 4.33
CA ILE A 60 3.60 -25.88 4.38
C ILE A 60 4.66 -26.97 4.46
N THR A 61 4.64 -27.73 5.57
CA THR A 61 5.58 -28.82 5.87
C THR A 61 7.07 -28.47 5.70
N GLY A 62 7.49 -27.30 6.18
CA GLY A 62 8.89 -26.90 6.24
C GLY A 62 9.41 -26.05 5.07
N TYR A 63 8.65 -25.88 3.99
CA TYR A 63 9.09 -25.10 2.82
C TYR A 63 8.16 -23.92 2.53
N LEU A 64 8.74 -22.84 2.00
CA LEU A 64 8.01 -21.66 1.52
C LEU A 64 7.42 -21.99 0.14
N VAL A 65 6.08 -21.99 0.02
CA VAL A 65 5.38 -22.18 -1.24
C VAL A 65 4.47 -20.98 -1.51
N GLY A 66 4.55 -20.44 -2.72
CA GLY A 66 3.71 -19.32 -3.17
C GLY A 66 2.28 -19.74 -3.50
N THR A 67 2.10 -20.62 -4.48
CA THR A 67 0.78 -21.10 -4.94
C THR A 67 0.57 -22.58 -4.63
N LEU A 68 -0.70 -22.99 -4.47
CA LEU A 68 -1.07 -24.38 -4.19
C LEU A 68 -1.00 -25.29 -5.43
N ASP A 69 -0.60 -24.76 -6.59
CA ASP A 69 -0.63 -25.45 -7.88
C ASP A 69 0.29 -26.68 -7.93
N ARG A 70 1.32 -26.71 -7.08
CA ARG A 70 2.30 -27.81 -7.00
C ARG A 70 1.95 -28.87 -5.94
N PHE A 71 0.75 -28.83 -5.37
CA PHE A 71 0.38 -29.73 -4.29
C PHE A 71 -0.03 -31.09 -4.84
N ASN A 72 0.50 -32.15 -4.24
CA ASN A 72 -0.06 -33.49 -4.41
C ASN A 72 -1.38 -33.61 -3.64
N ASP A 73 -2.14 -34.69 -3.90
CA ASP A 73 -3.48 -34.87 -3.33
C ASP A 73 -3.46 -34.90 -1.79
N ALA A 74 -2.47 -35.56 -1.20
CA ALA A 74 -2.31 -35.63 0.25
C ALA A 74 -2.15 -34.24 0.90
N LYS A 75 -1.37 -33.34 0.28
CA LYS A 75 -1.16 -31.97 0.79
C LYS A 75 -2.36 -31.06 0.55
N ARG A 76 -3.17 -31.30 -0.48
CA ARG A 76 -4.44 -30.59 -0.69
C ARG A 76 -5.47 -30.95 0.38
N SER A 77 -5.57 -32.23 0.76
CA SER A 77 -6.43 -32.66 1.87
C SER A 77 -6.01 -32.01 3.18
N GLU A 78 -4.71 -32.06 3.51
CA GLU A 78 -4.17 -31.43 4.72
C GLU A 78 -4.42 -29.92 4.77
N GLU A 79 -4.31 -29.20 3.63
CA GLU A 79 -4.67 -27.78 3.57
C GLU A 79 -6.16 -27.54 3.78
N SER A 80 -7.01 -28.40 3.21
CA SER A 80 -8.46 -28.29 3.33
C SER A 80 -8.95 -28.49 4.77
N ASP A 81 -8.28 -29.34 5.53
CA ASP A 81 -8.59 -29.62 6.94
C ASP A 81 -8.10 -28.51 7.91
N ARG A 82 -7.31 -27.53 7.42
CA ARG A 82 -6.83 -26.44 8.28
C ARG A 82 -7.95 -25.48 8.63
N VAL A 83 -7.97 -25.05 9.89
CA VAL A 83 -8.87 -24.00 10.38
C VAL A 83 -8.52 -22.67 9.70
N LYS A 84 -9.44 -22.19 8.86
CA LYS A 84 -9.31 -20.91 8.16
C LYS A 84 -9.92 -19.83 9.04
N HIS A 85 -9.08 -19.00 9.66
CA HIS A 85 -9.53 -17.80 10.32
C HIS A 85 -9.80 -16.73 9.24
N GLY A 86 -11.07 -16.41 9.01
CA GLY A 86 -11.47 -15.30 8.14
C GLY A 86 -11.13 -13.94 8.75
N ILE A 87 -11.06 -12.92 7.89
CA ILE A 87 -11.09 -11.50 8.26
C ILE A 87 -12.46 -10.97 7.84
#